data_AF-A0A1I7S6X4-F1
#
_entry.id   AF-A0A1I7S6X4-F1
#
_cell.length_a   1.000
_cell.length_b   1.000
_cell.length_c   1.000
_cell.angle_alpha   90.00
_cell.angle_beta   90.00
_cell.angle_gamma   90.00
#
_symmetry.space_group_name_H-M   'P 1'
#
loop_
_entity.id
_entity.type
_entity.pdbx_description
1 polymer ?
#
loop_
_entity_poly.entity_id
_entity_poly.type
_entity_poly.pdbx_seq_one_letter_code
_entity_poly.pdbx_strand_id
1 'polypeptide(L)'
;MKLIDQAASLISPPPPDVLYSYGQYGDHIRALEQKGIKTMQGVPGEETLRNLRPHSLLVLDDQMSAVDEKWLVDVFAKKSHHMLFNVIFLTQDAFEKSLKTVRMNAQYLVLLKAPNSQLHVRVLGSHLFPRKRGFVEAYNDATEKPYSYLLIDLHPRTKDTLRLRANIFHGEMTTIYQL
;
A
#
# COMPACT_ATOMS: atom_id res chain seq x y z
N MET A 1 -0.99 0.33 -14.13
CA MET A 1 -1.06 0.95 -12.79
C MET A 1 0.34 1.48 -12.49
N LYS A 2 0.53 2.80 -12.33
CA LYS A 2 1.87 3.43 -12.24
C LYS A 2 2.82 2.70 -11.30
N LEU A 3 2.32 2.21 -10.17
CA LEU A 3 3.08 1.47 -9.17
C LEU A 3 3.64 0.14 -9.66
N ILE A 4 2.85 -0.67 -10.39
CA ILE A 4 3.36 -1.91 -11.01
C ILE A 4 4.34 -1.58 -12.14
N ASP A 5 3.98 -0.59 -12.96
CA ASP A 5 4.79 -0.19 -14.11
C ASP A 5 6.19 0.34 -13.68
N GLN A 6 6.31 0.90 -12.47
CA GLN A 6 7.56 1.45 -11.93
C GLN A 6 8.12 0.66 -10.73
N ALA A 7 7.56 -0.52 -10.42
CA ALA A 7 7.89 -1.28 -9.21
C ALA A 7 9.40 -1.56 -9.09
N ALA A 8 10.06 -1.86 -10.20
CA ALA A 8 11.51 -2.13 -10.25
C ALA A 8 12.39 -0.95 -9.83
N SER A 9 11.87 0.28 -9.93
CA SER A 9 12.58 1.51 -9.53
C SER A 9 12.23 1.97 -8.11
N LEU A 10 11.03 1.61 -7.63
CA LEU A 10 10.50 2.05 -6.34
C LEU A 10 10.79 1.08 -5.20
N ILE A 11 10.92 -0.21 -5.51
CA ILE A 11 11.10 -1.28 -4.54
C ILE A 11 12.51 -1.84 -4.69
N SER A 12 13.22 -1.94 -3.57
CA SER A 12 14.58 -2.49 -3.52
C SER A 12 14.62 -3.69 -2.54
N PRO A 13 15.05 -4.88 -2.99
CA PRO A 13 15.44 -5.20 -4.37
C PRO A 13 14.23 -5.16 -5.33
N PRO A 14 14.45 -4.93 -6.65
CA PRO A 14 13.39 -4.98 -7.64
C PRO A 14 12.62 -6.30 -7.56
N PRO A 15 11.27 -6.28 -7.50
CA PRO A 15 10.51 -7.51 -7.40
C PRO A 15 10.69 -8.32 -8.69
N PRO A 16 11.12 -9.59 -8.59
CA PRO A 16 11.41 -10.39 -9.78
C PRO A 16 10.12 -10.79 -10.52
N ASP A 17 8.99 -10.87 -9.83
CA ASP A 17 7.66 -11.01 -10.40
C ASP A 17 6.59 -10.36 -9.51
N VAL A 18 5.45 -10.06 -10.14
CA VAL A 18 4.26 -9.51 -9.49
C VAL A 18 3.12 -10.52 -9.63
N LEU A 19 2.47 -10.84 -8.51
CA LEU A 19 1.20 -11.55 -8.48
C LEU A 19 0.09 -10.56 -8.12
N TYR A 20 -0.83 -10.33 -9.05
CA TYR A 20 -1.99 -9.47 -8.86
C TYR A 20 -3.25 -10.29 -8.58
N SER A 21 -3.70 -10.24 -7.34
CA SER A 21 -4.88 -10.94 -6.87
C SER A 21 -6.08 -9.99 -6.89
N TYR A 22 -7.16 -10.36 -7.58
CA TYR A 22 -8.33 -9.50 -7.83
C TYR A 22 -9.66 -10.17 -7.49
N GLY A 23 -10.65 -9.40 -7.03
CA GLY A 23 -12.00 -9.91 -6.75
C GLY A 23 -12.83 -10.09 -8.04
N GLN A 24 -12.86 -9.06 -8.88
CA GLN A 24 -13.64 -9.03 -10.11
C GLN A 24 -12.75 -8.82 -11.34
N TYR A 25 -12.96 -9.64 -12.39
CA TYR A 25 -12.24 -9.49 -13.64
C TYR A 25 -12.78 -8.29 -14.43
N GLY A 26 -11.87 -7.49 -15.01
CA GLY A 26 -12.22 -6.34 -15.84
C GLY A 26 -11.08 -5.89 -16.74
N ASP A 27 -11.28 -4.78 -17.46
CA ASP A 27 -10.29 -4.27 -18.43
C ASP A 27 -8.92 -3.97 -17.81
N HIS A 28 -8.92 -3.54 -16.55
CA HIS A 28 -7.68 -3.29 -15.80
C HIS A 28 -6.87 -4.58 -15.58
N ILE A 29 -7.51 -5.73 -15.31
CA ILE A 29 -6.85 -7.03 -15.18
C ILE A 29 -6.32 -7.50 -16.53
N ARG A 30 -7.14 -7.39 -17.58
CA ARG A 30 -6.72 -7.74 -18.95
C ARG A 30 -5.47 -6.96 -19.38
N ALA A 31 -5.43 -5.66 -19.06
CA ALA A 31 -4.27 -4.81 -19.36
C ALA A 31 -3.01 -5.23 -18.58
N LEU A 32 -3.16 -5.80 -17.37
CA LEU A 32 -2.03 -6.35 -16.60
C LEU A 32 -1.53 -7.65 -17.24
N GLU A 33 -2.43 -8.54 -17.64
CA GLU A 33 -2.08 -9.82 -18.30
C GLU A 33 -1.35 -9.59 -19.62
N GLN A 34 -1.80 -8.60 -20.42
CA GLN A 34 -1.12 -8.21 -21.67
C GLN A 34 0.31 -7.68 -21.44
N LYS A 35 0.61 -7.19 -20.23
CA LYS A 35 1.95 -6.78 -19.81
C LYS A 35 2.76 -7.93 -19.20
N GLY A 36 2.24 -9.15 -19.21
CA GLY A 36 2.90 -10.33 -18.63
C GLY A 36 2.85 -10.39 -17.10
N ILE A 37 1.99 -9.60 -16.45
CA ILE A 37 1.78 -9.67 -15.01
C ILE A 37 0.94 -10.92 -14.69
N LYS A 38 1.36 -11.70 -13.69
CA LYS A 38 0.58 -12.85 -13.23
C LYS A 38 -0.64 -12.36 -12.48
N THR A 39 -1.81 -12.86 -12.84
CA THR A 39 -3.09 -12.49 -12.23
C THR A 39 -3.73 -13.73 -11.60
N MET A 40 -4.52 -13.53 -10.54
CA MET A 40 -5.29 -14.59 -9.89
C MET A 40 -6.59 -14.03 -9.35
N GLN A 41 -7.70 -14.70 -9.58
CA GLN A 41 -8.97 -14.35 -8.95
C GLN A 41 -9.03 -14.88 -7.52
N GLY A 42 -9.46 -14.05 -6.57
CA GLY A 42 -9.62 -14.44 -5.17
C GLY A 42 -8.32 -14.45 -4.37
N VAL A 43 -8.41 -14.85 -3.10
CA VAL A 43 -7.31 -14.77 -2.13
C VAL A 43 -6.28 -15.87 -2.37
N PRO A 44 -4.97 -15.57 -2.46
CA PRO A 44 -3.95 -16.59 -2.64
C PRO A 44 -3.90 -17.59 -1.48
N GLY A 45 -3.94 -18.88 -1.81
CA GLY A 45 -3.75 -19.95 -0.84
C GLY A 45 -2.30 -20.09 -0.38
N GLU A 46 -2.06 -20.91 0.65
CA GLU A 46 -0.71 -21.20 1.18
C GLU A 46 0.26 -21.69 0.11
N GLU A 47 -0.20 -22.58 -0.79
CA GLU A 47 0.62 -23.11 -1.87
C GLU A 47 1.06 -22.00 -2.83
N THR A 48 0.15 -21.10 -3.20
CA THR A 48 0.45 -19.94 -4.04
C THR A 48 1.49 -19.05 -3.39
N LEU A 49 1.36 -18.75 -2.09
CA LEU A 49 2.32 -17.93 -1.35
C LEU A 49 3.70 -18.61 -1.26
N ARG A 50 3.76 -19.93 -1.05
CA ARG A 50 5.02 -20.70 -1.01
C ARG A 50 5.75 -20.75 -2.35
N ASN A 51 4.99 -20.66 -3.45
CA ASN A 51 5.52 -20.66 -4.80
C ASN A 51 5.97 -19.26 -5.26
N LEU A 52 5.75 -18.20 -4.46
CA LEU A 52 6.32 -16.89 -4.73
C LEU A 52 7.84 -16.96 -4.59
N ARG A 53 8.55 -16.31 -5.52
CA ARG A 53 9.98 -16.16 -5.38
C ARG A 53 10.28 -15.15 -4.26
N PRO A 54 11.44 -15.27 -3.60
CA PRO A 54 11.88 -14.22 -2.68
C PRO A 54 11.85 -12.85 -3.39
N HIS A 55 11.36 -11.86 -2.66
CA HIS A 55 11.17 -10.47 -3.06
C HIS A 55 10.07 -10.21 -4.10
N SER A 56 9.29 -11.21 -4.51
CA SER A 56 8.11 -11.00 -5.36
C SER A 56 7.14 -10.01 -4.72
N LEU A 57 6.37 -9.32 -5.54
CA LEU A 57 5.34 -8.38 -5.09
C LEU A 57 3.95 -9.03 -5.20
N LEU A 58 3.29 -9.20 -4.07
CA LEU A 58 1.88 -9.55 -3.99
C LEU A 58 1.03 -8.28 -3.93
N VAL A 59 0.12 -8.11 -4.89
CA VAL A 59 -0.89 -7.04 -4.86
C VAL A 59 -2.25 -7.68 -4.62
N LEU A 60 -2.93 -7.25 -3.57
CA LEU A 60 -4.28 -7.66 -3.20
C LEU A 60 -5.23 -6.51 -3.52
N ASP A 61 -6.02 -6.64 -4.57
CA ASP A 61 -6.94 -5.61 -5.07
C ASP A 61 -8.41 -6.01 -4.92
N ASP A 62 -9.20 -5.08 -4.40
CA ASP A 62 -10.67 -5.18 -4.34
C ASP A 62 -11.19 -6.51 -3.76
N GLN A 63 -10.58 -6.96 -2.66
CA GLN A 63 -10.96 -8.20 -1.98
C GLN A 63 -11.37 -8.02 -0.51
N MET A 64 -11.71 -6.80 -0.08
CA MET A 64 -12.06 -6.54 1.33
C MET A 64 -13.15 -7.48 1.86
N SER A 65 -14.16 -7.82 1.04
CA SER A 65 -15.24 -8.72 1.43
C SER A 65 -14.88 -10.21 1.37
N ALA A 66 -13.80 -10.57 0.67
CA ALA A 66 -13.38 -11.96 0.45
C ALA A 66 -12.16 -12.37 1.29
N VAL A 67 -11.37 -11.41 1.76
CA VAL A 67 -10.17 -11.64 2.56
C VAL A 67 -10.54 -11.77 4.04
N ASP A 68 -10.22 -12.92 4.61
CA ASP A 68 -10.29 -13.13 6.06
C ASP A 68 -9.28 -12.23 6.81
N GLU A 69 -9.75 -11.53 7.84
CA GLU A 69 -8.94 -10.60 8.64
C GLU A 69 -7.70 -11.30 9.23
N LYS A 70 -7.88 -12.51 9.75
CA LYS A 70 -6.80 -13.27 10.39
C LYS A 70 -5.75 -13.68 9.35
N TRP A 71 -6.17 -14.06 8.14
CA TRP A 71 -5.25 -14.32 7.04
C TRP A 71 -4.45 -13.07 6.67
N LEU A 72 -5.10 -11.91 6.54
CA LEU A 72 -4.42 -10.66 6.16
C LEU A 72 -3.41 -10.21 7.22
N VAL A 73 -3.78 -10.31 8.50
CA VAL A 73 -2.88 -10.06 9.62
C VAL A 73 -1.68 -11.01 9.59
N ASP A 74 -1.89 -12.30 9.33
CA ASP A 74 -0.80 -13.28 9.25
C ASP A 74 0.14 -13.00 8.06
N VAL A 75 -0.40 -12.53 6.93
CA VAL A 75 0.40 -12.09 5.78
C VAL A 75 1.28 -10.89 6.12
N PHE A 76 0.71 -9.85 6.72
CA PHE A 76 1.43 -8.61 7.05
C PHE A 76 2.41 -8.77 8.23
N ALA A 77 2.10 -9.61 9.22
CA ALA A 77 2.91 -9.74 10.43
C ALA A 77 3.95 -10.87 10.37
N LYS A 78 3.71 -11.93 9.58
CA LYS A 78 4.55 -13.14 9.60
C LYS A 78 4.98 -13.60 8.22
N LYS A 79 4.03 -13.93 7.33
CA LYS A 79 4.35 -14.65 6.10
C LYS A 79 5.23 -13.84 5.15
N SER A 80 4.96 -12.55 4.98
CA SER A 80 5.79 -11.67 4.15
C SER A 80 7.26 -11.66 4.59
N HIS A 81 7.52 -11.67 5.90
CA HIS A 81 8.88 -11.74 6.45
C HIS A 81 9.51 -13.12 6.32
N HIS A 82 8.78 -14.20 6.59
CA HIS A 82 9.30 -15.57 6.51
C HIS A 82 9.53 -16.06 5.07
N MET A 83 8.64 -15.68 4.16
CA MET A 83 8.67 -16.05 2.74
C MET A 83 9.32 -14.98 1.86
N LEU A 84 9.75 -13.87 2.46
CA LEU A 84 10.50 -12.77 1.84
C LEU A 84 9.79 -12.04 0.68
N PHE A 85 8.45 -12.05 0.60
CA PHE A 85 7.71 -11.29 -0.41
C PHE A 85 7.24 -9.93 0.12
N ASN A 86 7.01 -8.99 -0.80
CA ASN A 86 6.41 -7.68 -0.51
C ASN A 86 4.90 -7.76 -0.73
N VAL A 87 4.10 -7.07 0.09
CA VAL A 87 2.64 -7.06 -0.05
C VAL A 87 2.10 -5.63 -0.15
N ILE A 88 1.20 -5.41 -1.10
CA ILE A 88 0.37 -4.22 -1.22
C ILE A 88 -1.08 -4.66 -1.09
N PHE A 89 -1.82 -3.99 -0.22
CA PHE A 89 -3.23 -4.20 -0.04
C PHE A 89 -3.98 -2.91 -0.39
N LEU A 90 -4.85 -3.00 -1.40
CA LEU A 90 -5.72 -1.91 -1.83
C LEU A 90 -7.08 -2.06 -1.15
N THR A 91 -7.57 -0.96 -0.58
CA THR A 91 -8.78 -0.95 0.24
C THR A 91 -9.53 0.37 0.06
N GLN A 92 -10.86 0.31 0.09
CA GLN A 92 -11.72 1.49 0.04
C GLN A 92 -11.70 2.28 1.36
N ASP A 93 -11.58 1.58 2.48
CA ASP A 93 -11.48 2.20 3.80
C ASP A 93 -10.36 1.54 4.62
N ALA A 94 -9.18 2.15 4.55
CA ALA A 94 -8.06 1.73 5.38
C ALA A 94 -8.37 1.84 6.88
N PHE A 95 -9.34 2.64 7.31
CA PHE A 95 -9.65 2.91 8.72
C PHE A 95 -10.66 1.93 9.34
N GLU A 96 -11.16 0.97 8.56
CA GLU A 96 -12.03 -0.09 9.05
C GLU A 96 -11.41 -0.77 10.28
N LYS A 97 -12.26 -1.13 11.25
CA LYS A 97 -11.83 -1.68 12.54
C LYS A 97 -11.05 -3.00 12.37
N SER A 98 -11.52 -3.86 11.46
CA SER A 98 -10.88 -5.14 11.08
C SER A 98 -9.44 -4.93 10.58
N LEU A 99 -9.18 -3.82 9.90
CA LEU A 99 -7.85 -3.52 9.34
C LEU A 99 -6.88 -2.87 10.33
N LYS A 100 -7.27 -2.67 11.60
CA LYS A 100 -6.41 -1.99 12.59
C LYS A 100 -5.06 -2.68 12.75
N THR A 101 -5.05 -4.01 12.89
CA THR A 101 -3.82 -4.78 13.09
C THR A 101 -2.95 -4.76 11.82
N VAL A 102 -3.58 -4.84 10.64
CA VAL A 102 -2.88 -4.73 9.36
C VAL A 102 -2.20 -3.36 9.23
N ARG A 103 -2.95 -2.26 9.50
CA ARG A 103 -2.39 -0.90 9.50
C ARG A 103 -1.21 -0.74 10.47
N MET A 104 -1.28 -1.35 11.65
CA MET A 104 -0.19 -1.27 12.64
C MET A 104 1.07 -2.02 12.22
N ASN A 105 0.95 -3.08 11.40
CA ASN A 105 2.10 -3.83 10.89
C ASN A 105 2.59 -3.33 9.53
N ALA A 106 1.84 -2.45 8.87
CA ALA A 106 2.23 -1.87 7.59
C ALA A 106 3.44 -0.94 7.74
N GLN A 107 4.44 -1.14 6.88
CA GLN A 107 5.62 -0.28 6.82
C GLN A 107 5.34 1.04 6.10
N TYR A 108 4.33 1.06 5.24
CA TYR A 108 3.92 2.22 4.46
C TYR A 108 2.40 2.30 4.42
N LEU A 109 1.86 3.51 4.51
CA LEU A 109 0.47 3.80 4.24
C LEU A 109 0.40 4.80 3.08
N VAL A 110 -0.51 4.57 2.13
CA VAL A 110 -0.75 5.50 1.03
C VAL A 110 -2.19 5.98 1.13
N LEU A 111 -2.38 7.25 1.44
CA LEU A 111 -3.71 7.84 1.60
C LEU A 111 -4.06 8.66 0.37
N LEU A 112 -5.16 8.29 -0.30
CA LEU A 112 -5.76 9.08 -1.36
C LEU A 112 -6.73 10.12 -0.76
N LYS A 113 -7.22 11.04 -1.60
CA LYS A 113 -8.25 12.00 -1.22
C LYS A 113 -9.53 11.26 -0.80
N ALA A 114 -9.95 11.43 0.46
CA ALA A 114 -11.14 10.80 1.02
C ALA A 114 -11.95 11.84 1.84
N PRO A 115 -12.88 12.58 1.21
CA PRO A 115 -13.65 13.64 1.87
C PRO A 115 -14.49 13.16 3.06
N ASN A 116 -14.94 11.91 3.04
CA ASN A 116 -15.72 11.27 4.10
C ASN A 116 -14.88 10.80 5.30
N SER A 117 -13.55 10.76 5.19
CA SER A 117 -12.65 10.17 6.20
C SER A 117 -11.76 11.18 6.92
N GLN A 118 -12.06 12.48 6.83
CA GLN A 118 -11.24 13.56 7.39
C GLN A 118 -10.96 13.40 8.90
N LEU A 119 -11.95 12.94 9.66
CA LEU A 119 -11.78 12.69 11.09
C LEU A 119 -10.77 11.55 11.34
N HIS A 120 -10.88 10.46 10.59
CA HIS A 120 -9.96 9.32 10.70
C HIS A 120 -8.53 9.70 10.31
N VAL A 121 -8.37 10.49 9.24
CA VAL A 121 -7.07 11.02 8.82
C VAL A 121 -6.45 11.87 9.93
N ARG A 122 -7.22 12.79 10.53
CA ARG A 122 -6.75 13.61 11.65
C ARG A 122 -6.31 12.76 12.85
N VAL A 123 -7.13 11.78 13.24
CA VAL A 123 -6.81 10.87 14.36
C VAL A 123 -5.55 10.05 14.07
N LEU A 124 -5.40 9.55 12.84
CA LEU A 124 -4.18 8.86 12.41
C LEU A 124 -2.95 9.77 12.55
N GLY A 125 -3.04 11.01 12.08
CA GLY A 125 -1.97 12.00 12.23
C GLY A 125 -1.57 12.22 13.69
N SER A 126 -2.54 12.36 14.59
CA SER A 126 -2.28 12.50 16.04
C SER A 126 -1.65 11.25 16.66
N HIS A 127 -2.01 10.05 16.18
CA HIS A 127 -1.38 8.81 16.66
C HIS A 127 0.06 8.65 16.16
N LEU A 128 0.31 8.97 14.89
CA LEU A 128 1.64 8.82 14.29
C LEU A 128 2.61 9.94 14.72
N PHE A 129 2.09 11.15 14.95
CA PHE A 129 2.89 12.34 15.22
C PHE A 129 2.33 13.17 16.39
N PRO A 130 2.25 12.61 17.62
CA PRO A 130 1.51 13.19 18.74
C PRO A 130 2.00 14.57 19.21
N ARG A 131 3.24 14.93 18.88
CA ARG A 131 3.86 16.22 19.25
C ARG A 131 4.07 17.16 18.06
N LYS A 132 3.60 16.79 16.87
CA LYS A 132 3.76 17.58 15.66
C LYS A 132 2.40 18.10 15.17
N ARG A 133 2.43 19.23 14.48
CA ARG A 133 1.26 19.83 13.82
C ARG A 133 1.49 19.75 12.31
N GLY A 134 0.51 20.11 11.49
CA GLY A 134 0.72 20.16 10.03
C GLY A 134 0.39 18.87 9.28
N PHE A 135 0.04 17.76 9.96
CA PHE A 135 -0.24 16.50 9.26
C PHE A 135 -1.47 16.61 8.35
N VAL A 136 -2.54 17.27 8.83
CA VAL A 136 -3.78 17.44 8.05
C VAL A 136 -3.54 18.39 6.88
N GLU A 137 -2.73 19.42 7.09
CA GLU A 137 -2.30 20.38 6.07
C GLU A 137 -1.46 19.69 4.99
N ALA A 138 -0.48 18.87 5.38
CA ALA A 138 0.31 18.05 4.47
C ALA A 138 -0.54 17.07 3.67
N TYR A 139 -1.52 16.42 4.31
CA TYR A 139 -2.48 15.56 3.64
C TYR A 139 -3.35 16.33 2.64
N ASN A 140 -3.88 17.50 3.02
CA ASN A 140 -4.72 18.31 2.14
C ASN A 140 -3.97 18.81 0.92
N ASP A 141 -2.72 19.24 1.11
CA ASP A 141 -1.82 19.67 0.02
C ASP A 141 -1.48 18.48 -0.90
N ALA A 142 -1.02 17.37 -0.33
CA ALA A 142 -0.67 16.16 -1.07
C ALA A 142 -1.85 15.53 -1.84
N THR A 143 -3.09 15.78 -1.38
CA THR A 143 -4.33 15.23 -1.96
C THR A 143 -5.21 16.29 -2.64
N GLU A 144 -4.65 17.45 -2.98
CA GLU A 144 -5.40 18.54 -3.61
C GLU A 144 -6.05 18.08 -4.93
N LYS A 145 -5.25 17.42 -5.78
CA LYS A 145 -5.63 17.00 -7.13
C LYS A 145 -6.28 15.60 -7.17
N PRO A 146 -7.14 15.29 -8.15
CA PRO A 146 -7.62 13.92 -8.36
C PRO A 146 -6.45 12.93 -8.53
N TYR A 147 -6.59 11.72 -7.96
CA TYR A 147 -5.60 10.64 -7.99
C TYR A 147 -4.23 10.95 -7.35
N SER A 148 -4.11 12.07 -6.63
CA SER A 148 -2.95 12.36 -5.79
C SER A 148 -3.05 11.66 -4.43
N TYR A 149 -1.91 11.55 -3.74
CA TYR A 149 -1.78 10.73 -2.53
C TYR A 149 -0.71 11.28 -1.60
N LEU A 150 -0.89 11.00 -0.30
CA LEU A 150 0.16 11.13 0.70
C LEU A 150 0.72 9.74 1.02
N LEU A 151 2.01 9.53 0.77
CA LEU A 151 2.79 8.41 1.29
C LEU A 151 3.23 8.73 2.72
N ILE A 152 2.94 7.81 3.63
CA ILE A 152 3.38 7.80 5.01
C ILE A 152 4.35 6.63 5.18
N ASP A 153 5.60 6.93 5.47
CA ASP A 153 6.68 5.95 5.69
C ASP A 153 6.88 5.72 7.19
N LEU A 154 6.51 4.51 7.62
CA LEU A 154 6.59 4.02 8.99
C LEU A 154 7.77 3.08 9.19
N HIS A 155 8.63 2.89 8.17
CA HIS A 155 9.77 2.01 8.26
C HIS A 155 10.77 2.55 9.30
N PRO A 156 11.27 1.73 10.25
CA PRO A 156 12.09 2.19 11.38
C PRO A 156 13.44 2.79 10.95
N ARG A 157 13.97 2.37 9.80
CA ARG A 157 15.21 2.90 9.20
C ARG A 157 15.04 4.24 8.47
N THR A 158 13.81 4.70 8.24
CA THR A 158 13.56 5.95 7.52
C THR A 158 13.79 7.15 8.42
N LYS A 159 14.51 8.16 7.93
CA LYS A 159 14.71 9.43 8.64
C LYS A 159 13.36 10.13 8.84
N ASP A 160 13.17 10.75 10.01
CA ASP A 160 11.91 11.43 10.35
C ASP A 160 11.49 12.51 9.33
N THR A 161 12.47 13.18 8.70
CA THR A 161 12.22 14.19 7.66
C THR A 161 11.71 13.63 6.33
N LEU A 162 11.74 12.31 6.13
CA LEU A 162 11.31 11.63 4.90
C LEU A 162 10.00 10.83 5.08
N ARG A 163 9.35 10.96 6.24
CA ARG A 163 8.16 10.18 6.58
C ARG A 163 6.94 10.53 5.75
N LEU A 164 6.81 11.76 5.29
CA LEU A 164 5.64 12.23 4.54
C LEU A 164 6.07 12.71 3.15
N ARG A 165 5.57 12.04 2.12
CA ARG A 165 5.94 12.31 0.73
C ARG A 165 4.74 12.26 -0.21
N ALA A 166 4.79 13.02 -1.29
CA ALA A 166 3.88 12.91 -2.42
C ALA A 166 4.70 12.87 -3.71
N ASN A 167 4.09 12.42 -4.81
CA ASN A 167 4.70 12.46 -6.14
C ASN A 167 6.03 11.66 -6.21
N ILE A 168 6.02 10.43 -5.70
CA ILE A 168 7.22 9.58 -5.62
C ILE A 168 7.55 8.85 -6.93
N PHE A 169 6.68 8.91 -7.94
CA PHE A 169 6.87 8.21 -9.19
C PHE A 169 7.92 8.91 -10.07
N HIS A 170 8.64 8.14 -10.87
CA HIS A 170 9.58 8.66 -11.85
C HIS A 170 8.91 9.65 -12.81
N GLY A 171 9.58 10.78 -13.05
CA GLY A 171 9.05 11.88 -13.85
C GLY A 171 8.22 12.90 -13.05
N GLU A 172 7.95 12.63 -11.77
CA GLU A 172 7.31 13.57 -10.86
C GLU A 172 8.34 14.22 -9.93
N MET A 173 8.09 15.45 -9.52
CA MET A 173 8.92 16.13 -8.52
C MET A 173 8.41 15.75 -7.14
N THR A 174 9.16 14.89 -6.43
CA THR A 174 8.78 14.44 -5.09
C THR A 174 8.67 15.61 -4.13
N THR A 175 7.51 15.71 -3.49
CA THR A 175 7.25 16.68 -2.42
C THR A 175 7.50 16.00 -1.08
N ILE A 176 8.22 16.66 -0.19
CA ILE A 176 8.52 16.18 1.16
C ILE A 176 7.87 17.13 2.16
N TYR A 177 7.07 16.59 3.08
CA TYR A 177 6.42 17.37 4.13
C TYR A 177 7.14 17.18 5.46
N GLN A 178 7.50 18.29 6.10
CA GLN A 178 8.09 18.30 7.44
C GLN A 178 7.07 18.84 8.43
N LEU A 179 6.87 18.10 9.54
CA LEU A 179 5.94 18.44 10.61
C LEU A 179 6.61 19.06 11.85
#